data_AF-A0A077EDQ6-F1
#
_entry.id   AF-A0A077EDQ6-F1
#
_cell.length_a   1.000
_cell.length_b   1.000
_cell.length_c   1.000
_cell.angle_alpha   90.00
_cell.angle_beta   90.00
_cell.angle_gamma   90.00
#
_symmetry.space_group_name_H-M   'P 1'
#
loop_
_entity.id
_entity.type
_entity.pdbx_description
1 polymer ?
#
loop_
_entity_poly.entity_id
_entity_poly.type
_entity_poly.pdbx_seq_one_letter_code
_entity_poly.pdbx_strand_id
1 'polypeptide(L)'
;MSLESITETIEIEIFDDIPSDEYFFKLPRNKKVVLKFSEKSEHKRNEIGERFKEFFPNHIIGIHTIKPEIIIRKLITKEEIISNQDFFEKCAYDYRELATQLIFDLAGYLKVDIHNEIPYFAFLRYWQKYKQKGRLGEWDFYFHGFHCCFTNRETKQYIEVSIVFGLEFGDLDPYFFTQYIKSSSKYYPLPIEIYEDYHDGTRINQTMTDLGKFEKINSDFNHHLGTVVKNRENKIETETICNFRNGNNKKIKFNFFKFLRQRLS
;
A
#
# COMPACT_ATOMS: atom_id res chain seq x y z
N MET A 1 10.92 -1.82 18.31
CA MET A 1 10.23 -3.11 18.39
C MET A 1 8.75 -2.81 18.24
N SER A 2 8.11 -3.25 17.15
CA SER A 2 6.65 -3.19 17.03
C SER A 2 6.02 -4.03 18.13
N LEU A 3 4.89 -3.60 18.69
CA LEU A 3 4.12 -4.45 19.60
C LEU A 3 3.75 -5.75 18.87
N GLU A 4 4.06 -6.90 19.46
CA GLU A 4 3.74 -8.20 18.86
C GLU A 4 2.22 -8.37 18.73
N SER A 5 1.81 -8.89 17.58
CA SER A 5 0.42 -9.28 17.36
C SER A 5 0.10 -10.53 18.17
N ILE A 6 -0.94 -10.47 18.99
CA ILE A 6 -1.40 -11.60 19.81
C ILE A 6 -2.60 -12.23 19.13
N THR A 7 -2.59 -13.57 18.99
CA THR A 7 -3.76 -14.32 18.53
C THR A 7 -4.43 -14.98 19.73
N GLU A 8 -5.73 -14.75 19.88
CA GLU A 8 -6.60 -15.48 20.80
C GLU A 8 -7.59 -16.32 19.99
N THR A 9 -7.77 -17.57 20.41
CA THR A 9 -8.76 -18.46 19.84
C THR A 9 -9.84 -18.72 20.87
N ILE A 10 -11.09 -18.60 20.44
CA ILE A 10 -12.29 -18.87 21.25
C ILE A 10 -13.04 -19.99 20.54
N GLU A 11 -13.19 -21.13 21.20
CA GLU A 11 -13.96 -22.26 20.69
C GLU A 11 -15.45 -21.99 20.92
N ILE A 12 -16.26 -22.18 19.88
CA ILE A 12 -17.70 -21.90 19.86
C ILE A 12 -18.43 -23.23 19.67
N GLU A 13 -18.87 -23.83 20.78
CA GLU A 13 -19.67 -25.06 20.78
C GLU A 13 -21.16 -24.75 20.63
N ILE A 14 -21.61 -23.67 21.28
CA ILE A 14 -22.96 -23.15 21.23
C ILE A 14 -22.95 -21.64 20.99
N PHE A 15 -24.11 -21.08 20.66
CA PHE A 15 -24.21 -19.65 20.34
C PHE A 15 -23.84 -18.73 21.51
N ASP A 16 -24.11 -19.16 22.74
CA ASP A 16 -23.83 -18.38 23.94
C ASP A 16 -22.32 -18.28 24.27
N ASP A 17 -21.47 -19.07 23.59
CA ASP A 17 -20.01 -18.98 23.72
C ASP A 17 -19.43 -17.75 22.99
N ILE A 18 -20.22 -17.12 22.10
CA ILE A 18 -19.80 -15.95 21.35
C ILE A 18 -19.67 -14.77 22.33
N PRO A 19 -18.51 -14.10 22.39
CA PRO A 19 -18.34 -12.92 23.24
C PRO A 19 -19.36 -11.83 22.95
N SER A 20 -19.64 -11.00 23.95
CA SER A 20 -20.54 -9.86 23.80
C SER A 20 -20.02 -8.83 22.80
N ASP A 21 -20.91 -8.00 22.26
CA ASP A 21 -20.49 -6.94 21.34
C ASP A 21 -19.51 -5.95 22.00
N GLU A 22 -19.67 -5.71 23.31
CA GLU A 22 -18.76 -4.88 24.11
C GLU A 22 -17.33 -5.42 24.12
N TYR A 23 -17.16 -6.75 24.13
CA TYR A 23 -15.86 -7.38 24.03
C TYR A 23 -15.15 -6.97 22.73
N PHE A 24 -15.85 -7.06 21.59
CA PHE A 24 -15.28 -6.72 20.29
C PHE A 24 -15.02 -5.20 20.17
N PHE A 25 -15.91 -4.34 20.66
CA PHE A 25 -15.66 -2.88 20.65
C PHE A 25 -14.40 -2.48 21.43
N LYS A 26 -14.13 -3.16 22.54
CA LYS A 26 -12.96 -2.93 23.42
C LYS A 26 -11.70 -3.69 22.98
N LEU A 27 -11.76 -4.46 21.90
CA LEU A 27 -10.62 -5.23 21.42
C LEU A 27 -9.40 -4.30 21.17
N PRO A 28 -8.21 -4.60 21.71
CA PRO A 28 -7.02 -3.82 21.39
C PRO A 28 -6.53 -4.15 19.97
N ARG A 29 -5.96 -3.18 19.25
CA ARG A 29 -5.57 -3.37 17.82
C ARG A 29 -4.51 -4.44 17.60
N ASN A 30 -3.65 -4.68 18.59
CA ASN A 30 -2.63 -5.73 18.52
C ASN A 30 -3.21 -7.16 18.67
N LYS A 31 -4.49 -7.32 19.05
CA LYS A 31 -5.13 -8.61 19.26
C LYS A 31 -5.98 -9.02 18.06
N LYS A 32 -5.70 -10.22 17.55
CA LYS A 32 -6.49 -10.94 16.56
C LYS A 32 -7.30 -12.02 17.28
N VAL A 33 -8.62 -12.01 17.11
CA VAL A 33 -9.51 -13.03 17.68
C VAL A 33 -9.91 -13.99 16.58
N VAL A 34 -9.86 -15.28 16.88
CA VAL A 34 -10.33 -16.36 16.00
C VAL A 34 -11.46 -17.08 16.73
N LEU A 35 -12.69 -16.89 16.25
CA LEU A 35 -13.82 -17.69 16.69
C LEU A 35 -13.82 -18.99 15.89
N LYS A 36 -13.60 -20.12 16.55
CA LYS A 36 -13.52 -21.43 15.92
C LYS A 36 -14.75 -22.24 16.29
N PHE A 37 -15.55 -22.59 15.28
CA PHE A 37 -16.85 -23.21 15.45
C PHE A 37 -16.70 -24.74 15.43
N SER A 38 -17.43 -25.42 16.32
CA SER A 38 -17.56 -26.88 16.26
C SER A 38 -18.59 -27.30 15.20
N GLU A 39 -18.64 -28.59 14.88
CA GLU A 39 -19.61 -29.14 13.93
C GLU A 39 -21.07 -28.79 14.28
N LYS A 40 -21.36 -28.59 15.58
CA LYS A 40 -22.71 -28.27 16.07
C LYS A 40 -23.11 -26.84 15.74
N SER A 41 -22.17 -25.90 15.68
CA SER A 41 -22.42 -24.47 15.54
C SER A 41 -22.00 -23.89 14.19
N GLU A 42 -21.17 -24.62 13.42
CA GLU A 42 -20.60 -24.16 12.14
C GLU A 42 -21.66 -23.69 11.14
N HIS A 43 -22.83 -24.35 11.11
CA HIS A 43 -23.91 -24.00 10.19
C HIS A 43 -24.38 -22.53 10.30
N LYS A 44 -24.15 -21.86 11.43
CA LYS A 44 -24.48 -20.43 11.65
C LYS A 44 -23.30 -19.47 11.41
N ARG A 45 -22.09 -19.99 11.19
CA ARG A 45 -20.86 -19.18 11.08
C ARG A 45 -20.99 -18.06 10.04
N ASN A 46 -21.55 -18.37 8.86
CA ASN A 46 -21.69 -17.38 7.80
C ASN A 46 -22.68 -16.27 8.18
N GLU A 47 -23.83 -16.62 8.76
CA GLU A 47 -24.83 -15.65 9.24
C GLU A 47 -24.23 -14.70 10.29
N ILE A 48 -23.52 -15.26 11.28
CA ILE A 48 -22.86 -14.48 12.33
C ILE A 48 -21.78 -13.57 11.74
N GLY A 49 -20.97 -14.10 10.83
CA GLY A 49 -19.89 -13.35 10.20
C GLY A 49 -20.40 -12.18 9.36
N GLU A 50 -21.46 -12.36 8.58
CA GLU A 50 -22.06 -11.27 7.80
C GLU A 50 -22.69 -10.22 8.73
N ARG A 51 -23.41 -10.63 9.79
CA ARG A 51 -23.91 -9.70 10.82
C ARG A 51 -22.77 -8.89 11.44
N PHE A 52 -21.63 -9.52 11.73
CA PHE A 52 -20.47 -8.85 12.30
C PHE A 52 -19.84 -7.83 11.35
N LYS A 53 -19.80 -8.10 10.04
CA LYS A 53 -19.32 -7.13 9.04
C LYS A 53 -20.15 -5.85 9.06
N GLU A 54 -21.45 -5.97 9.23
CA GLU A 54 -22.36 -4.82 9.30
C GLU A 54 -22.22 -4.06 10.63
N PHE A 55 -22.14 -4.79 11.74
CA PHE A 55 -22.20 -4.19 13.08
C PHE A 55 -20.87 -3.63 13.58
N PHE A 56 -19.74 -4.16 13.09
CA PHE A 56 -18.40 -3.77 13.51
C PHE A 56 -17.62 -3.11 12.37
N PRO A 57 -18.02 -1.91 11.90
CA PRO A 57 -17.42 -1.28 10.72
C PRO A 57 -15.94 -0.93 10.92
N ASN A 58 -15.45 -0.90 12.16
CA ASN A 58 -14.05 -0.66 12.52
C ASN A 58 -13.20 -1.92 12.69
N HIS A 59 -13.71 -3.06 12.24
CA HIS A 59 -13.02 -4.33 12.31
C HIS A 59 -12.96 -4.99 10.93
N ILE A 60 -11.90 -5.77 10.70
CA ILE A 60 -11.94 -6.79 9.68
C ILE A 60 -12.66 -7.99 10.27
N ILE A 61 -13.66 -8.47 9.54
CA ILE A 61 -14.33 -9.74 9.80
C ILE A 61 -14.07 -10.68 8.62
N GLY A 62 -13.13 -11.60 8.80
CA GLY A 62 -12.77 -12.61 7.81
C GLY A 62 -13.49 -13.92 8.10
N ILE A 63 -14.45 -14.29 7.25
CA ILE A 63 -15.10 -15.61 7.32
C ILE A 63 -14.25 -16.58 6.51
N HIS A 64 -13.65 -17.57 7.15
CA HIS A 64 -12.78 -18.50 6.46
C HIS A 64 -13.60 -19.42 5.54
N THR A 65 -13.14 -19.64 4.30
CA THR A 65 -13.89 -20.42 3.30
C THR A 65 -13.84 -21.93 3.56
N ILE A 66 -12.70 -22.43 4.04
CA ILE A 66 -12.48 -23.87 4.31
C ILE A 66 -12.64 -24.23 5.80
N LYS A 67 -11.93 -23.56 6.71
CA LYS A 67 -11.99 -23.83 8.15
C LYS A 67 -13.22 -23.22 8.79
N PRO A 68 -13.80 -23.82 9.86
CA PRO A 68 -14.95 -23.29 10.57
C PRO A 68 -14.59 -22.08 11.45
N GLU A 69 -13.98 -21.04 10.87
CA GLU A 69 -13.37 -19.93 11.62
C GLU A 69 -13.90 -18.56 11.15
N ILE A 70 -14.09 -17.65 12.10
CA ILE A 70 -14.22 -16.21 11.86
C ILE A 70 -13.03 -15.51 12.50
N ILE A 71 -12.33 -14.72 11.72
CA ILE A 71 -11.21 -13.88 12.15
C ILE A 71 -11.73 -12.46 12.38
N ILE A 72 -11.41 -11.89 13.54
CA ILE A 72 -11.83 -10.55 13.93
C ILE A 72 -10.60 -9.76 14.36
N ARG A 73 -10.44 -8.56 13.80
CA ARG A 73 -9.38 -7.64 14.24
C ARG A 73 -9.79 -6.19 14.11
N LYS A 74 -9.46 -5.39 15.13
CA LYS A 74 -9.70 -3.96 15.12
C LYS A 74 -8.70 -3.23 14.23
N LEU A 75 -9.23 -2.43 13.31
CA LEU A 75 -8.45 -1.61 12.40
C LEU A 75 -8.02 -0.29 13.05
N ILE A 76 -7.03 0.36 12.45
CA ILE A 76 -6.72 1.76 12.75
C ILE A 76 -7.98 2.64 12.58
N THR A 77 -8.20 3.56 13.52
CA THR A 77 -9.35 4.46 13.48
C THR A 77 -9.04 5.73 12.71
N LYS A 78 -10.10 6.43 12.28
CA LYS A 78 -9.98 7.72 11.60
C LYS A 78 -9.29 8.74 12.52
N GLU A 79 -9.61 8.73 13.80
CA GLU A 79 -9.06 9.65 14.81
C GLU A 79 -7.57 9.38 15.05
N GLU A 80 -7.17 8.10 15.09
CA GLU A 80 -5.75 7.72 15.14
C GLU A 80 -5.01 8.23 13.90
N ILE A 81 -5.61 8.11 12.70
CA ILE A 81 -5.00 8.63 11.46
C ILE A 81 -4.90 10.16 11.49
N ILE A 82 -5.97 10.86 11.85
CA ILE A 82 -6.00 12.35 11.90
C ILE A 82 -4.96 12.86 12.89
N SER A 83 -4.85 12.23 14.06
CA SER A 83 -3.88 12.61 15.10
C SER A 83 -2.43 12.38 14.65
N ASN A 84 -2.21 11.54 13.63
CA ASN A 84 -0.91 11.20 13.07
C ASN A 84 -0.78 11.61 11.58
N GLN A 85 -1.59 12.55 11.10
CA GLN A 85 -1.69 12.87 9.67
C GLN A 85 -0.35 13.37 9.09
N ASP A 86 0.40 14.17 9.84
CA ASP A 86 1.68 14.73 9.39
C ASP A 86 2.73 13.62 9.22
N PHE A 87 2.66 12.57 10.05
CA PHE A 87 3.50 11.39 9.91
C PHE A 87 3.20 10.64 8.61
N PHE A 88 1.93 10.36 8.33
CA PHE A 88 1.54 9.66 7.09
C PHE A 88 1.81 10.49 5.84
N GLU A 89 1.60 11.81 5.90
CA GLU A 89 1.94 12.72 4.81
C GLU A 89 3.45 12.71 4.55
N LYS A 90 4.28 12.79 5.59
CA LYS A 90 5.74 12.67 5.46
C LYS A 90 6.15 11.33 4.85
N CYS A 91 5.55 10.22 5.30
CA CYS A 91 5.84 8.90 4.74
C CYS A 91 5.54 8.83 3.24
N ALA A 92 4.42 9.43 2.81
CA ALA A 92 4.04 9.45 1.40
C ALA A 92 5.00 10.31 0.55
N TYR A 93 5.50 11.44 1.07
CA TYR A 93 6.55 12.20 0.40
C TYR A 93 7.83 11.39 0.26
N ASP A 94 8.34 10.86 1.36
CA ASP A 94 9.58 10.09 1.37
C ASP A 94 9.50 8.86 0.45
N TYR A 95 8.32 8.20 0.42
CA TYR A 95 8.03 7.09 -0.47
C TYR A 95 8.16 7.50 -1.94
N ARG A 96 7.47 8.58 -2.33
CA ARG A 96 7.52 9.10 -3.69
C ARG A 96 8.94 9.47 -4.11
N GLU A 97 9.67 10.18 -3.25
CA GLU A 97 11.03 10.62 -3.54
C GLU A 97 11.97 9.43 -3.78
N LEU A 98 11.87 8.40 -2.93
CA LEU A 98 12.65 7.18 -3.10
C LEU A 98 12.24 6.41 -4.35
N ALA A 99 10.94 6.21 -4.56
CA ALA A 99 10.40 5.50 -5.72
C ALA A 99 10.86 6.15 -7.03
N THR A 100 10.73 7.47 -7.10
CA THR A 100 11.16 8.27 -8.26
C THR A 100 12.64 8.10 -8.51
N GLN A 101 13.47 8.26 -7.47
CA GLN A 101 14.91 8.07 -7.60
C GLN A 101 15.28 6.68 -8.13
N LEU A 102 14.72 5.63 -7.52
CA LEU A 102 15.03 4.25 -7.86
C LEU A 102 14.65 3.91 -9.31
N ILE A 103 13.49 4.37 -9.78
CA ILE A 103 13.06 4.13 -11.16
C ILE A 103 13.95 4.88 -12.17
N PHE A 104 14.32 6.14 -11.89
CA PHE A 104 15.22 6.88 -12.78
C PHE A 104 16.63 6.28 -12.82
N ASP A 105 17.17 5.91 -11.66
CA ASP A 105 18.48 5.23 -11.58
C ASP A 105 18.45 3.89 -12.29
N LEU A 106 17.36 3.13 -12.13
CA LEU A 106 17.17 1.86 -12.82
C LEU A 106 17.06 2.06 -14.33
N ALA A 107 16.29 3.03 -14.80
CA ALA A 107 16.17 3.34 -16.22
C ALA A 107 17.53 3.71 -16.84
N GLY A 108 18.32 4.55 -16.14
CA GLY A 108 19.68 4.90 -16.54
C GLY A 108 20.62 3.69 -16.57
N TYR A 109 20.59 2.87 -15.52
CA TYR A 109 21.41 1.65 -15.41
C TYR A 109 21.10 0.63 -16.51
N LEU A 110 19.81 0.38 -16.77
CA LEU A 110 19.34 -0.56 -17.78
C LEU A 110 19.35 0.03 -19.20
N LYS A 111 19.63 1.33 -19.34
CA LYS A 111 19.56 2.10 -20.59
C LYS A 111 18.18 2.02 -21.25
N VAL A 112 17.13 2.16 -20.44
CA VAL A 112 15.73 2.17 -20.87
C VAL A 112 15.26 3.63 -20.95
N ASP A 113 14.66 4.00 -22.09
CA ASP A 113 14.07 5.33 -22.26
C ASP A 113 12.63 5.34 -21.73
N ILE A 114 12.44 5.98 -20.58
CA ILE A 114 11.13 6.17 -19.93
C ILE A 114 10.56 7.59 -20.15
N HIS A 115 11.26 8.45 -20.91
CA HIS A 115 10.81 9.83 -21.16
C HIS A 115 9.99 9.94 -22.45
N ASN A 116 10.31 9.12 -23.44
CA ASN A 116 9.61 9.11 -24.72
C ASN A 116 8.59 7.96 -24.82
N GLU A 117 8.40 7.22 -23.74
CA GLU A 117 7.44 6.13 -23.67
C GLU A 117 6.91 5.94 -22.25
N ILE A 118 5.69 5.41 -22.17
CA ILE A 118 5.09 4.88 -20.94
C ILE A 118 6.05 3.88 -20.26
N PRO A 119 6.44 4.13 -18.98
CA PRO A 119 7.46 3.32 -18.30
C PRO A 119 7.17 1.83 -18.27
N TYR A 120 5.91 1.44 -18.06
CA TYR A 120 5.50 0.03 -18.11
C TYR A 120 5.94 -0.68 -19.40
N PHE A 121 5.67 -0.10 -20.58
CA PHE A 121 6.03 -0.74 -21.85
C PHE A 121 7.55 -0.73 -22.08
N ALA A 122 8.22 0.35 -21.68
CA ALA A 122 9.67 0.48 -21.79
C ALA A 122 10.38 -0.62 -20.97
N PHE A 123 9.99 -0.81 -19.71
CA PHE A 123 10.52 -1.87 -18.86
C PHE A 123 10.04 -3.27 -19.28
N LEU A 124 8.79 -3.43 -19.73
CA LEU A 124 8.27 -4.70 -20.23
C LEU A 124 9.12 -5.26 -21.37
N ARG A 125 9.46 -4.43 -22.35
CA ARG A 125 10.36 -4.84 -23.44
C ARG A 125 11.75 -5.19 -22.94
N TYR A 126 12.28 -4.43 -21.98
CA TYR A 126 13.57 -4.74 -21.37
C TYR A 126 13.53 -6.13 -20.74
N TRP A 127 12.58 -6.41 -19.84
CA TRP A 127 12.61 -7.65 -19.08
C TRP A 127 12.14 -8.87 -19.87
N GLN A 128 11.38 -8.70 -20.96
CA GLN A 128 11.07 -9.78 -21.90
C GLN A 128 12.30 -10.21 -22.70
N LYS A 129 13.19 -9.27 -23.00
CA LYS A 129 14.44 -9.54 -23.72
C LYS A 129 15.55 -10.02 -22.80
N TYR A 130 15.56 -9.53 -21.56
CA TYR A 130 16.63 -9.77 -20.59
C TYR A 130 16.08 -10.50 -19.35
N LYS A 131 16.36 -9.98 -18.15
CA LYS A 131 15.92 -10.55 -16.88
C LYS A 131 14.95 -9.59 -16.19
N GLN A 132 13.96 -10.17 -15.52
CA GLN A 132 13.01 -9.44 -14.67
C GLN A 132 13.58 -9.01 -13.33
N LYS A 133 14.76 -9.52 -12.93
CA LYS A 133 15.41 -9.20 -11.66
C LYS A 133 16.89 -8.89 -11.85
N GLY A 134 17.43 -8.08 -10.95
CA GLY A 134 18.84 -7.72 -10.92
C GLY A 134 19.21 -6.92 -9.69
N ARG A 135 20.33 -6.20 -9.79
CA ARG A 135 20.85 -5.34 -8.72
C ARG A 135 21.17 -3.95 -9.25
N LEU A 136 20.79 -2.94 -8.47
CA LEU A 136 21.08 -1.53 -8.66
C LEU A 136 21.76 -0.98 -7.39
N GLY A 137 23.09 -0.96 -7.39
CA GLY A 137 23.85 -0.62 -6.18
C GLY A 137 23.50 -1.57 -5.01
N GLU A 138 23.03 -1.00 -3.89
CA GLU A 138 22.60 -1.75 -2.71
C GLU A 138 21.17 -2.29 -2.76
N TRP A 139 20.45 -2.06 -3.88
CA TRP A 139 19.07 -2.51 -4.05
C TRP A 139 19.01 -3.72 -4.97
N ASP A 140 18.40 -4.81 -4.51
CA ASP A 140 17.92 -5.84 -5.43
C ASP A 140 16.57 -5.38 -5.99
N PHE A 141 16.35 -5.55 -7.30
CA PHE A 141 15.10 -5.17 -7.97
C PHE A 141 14.43 -6.37 -8.64
N TYR A 142 13.10 -6.34 -8.74
CA TYR A 142 12.30 -7.35 -9.44
C TYR A 142 11.03 -6.74 -10.04
N PHE A 143 10.84 -6.91 -11.35
CA PHE A 143 9.64 -6.51 -12.06
C PHE A 143 8.56 -7.60 -11.99
N HIS A 144 7.33 -7.23 -11.63
CA HIS A 144 6.16 -8.10 -11.72
C HIS A 144 4.86 -7.32 -11.85
N GLY A 145 3.92 -7.84 -12.64
CA GLY A 145 2.64 -7.16 -12.88
C GLY A 145 2.86 -5.70 -13.32
N PHE A 146 2.25 -4.76 -12.60
CA PHE A 146 2.37 -3.31 -12.82
C PHE A 146 3.45 -2.63 -11.96
N HIS A 147 4.32 -3.40 -11.31
CA HIS A 147 5.22 -2.89 -10.30
C HIS A 147 6.68 -3.30 -10.54
N CYS A 148 7.57 -2.54 -9.90
CA CYS A 148 8.96 -2.89 -9.67
C CYS A 148 9.25 -2.85 -8.17
N CYS A 149 9.54 -4.01 -7.60
CA CYS A 149 9.97 -4.17 -6.23
C CYS A 149 11.44 -3.77 -6.09
N PHE A 150 11.79 -3.09 -4.99
CA PHE A 150 13.16 -2.87 -4.55
C PHE A 150 13.32 -3.28 -3.09
N THR A 151 14.40 -4.00 -2.78
CA THR A 151 14.79 -4.32 -1.39
C THR A 151 16.24 -3.94 -1.17
N ASN A 152 16.48 -3.07 -0.19
CA ASN A 152 17.84 -2.71 0.21
C ASN A 152 18.49 -3.90 0.93
N ARG A 153 19.67 -4.29 0.47
CA ARG A 153 20.34 -5.49 0.95
C ARG A 153 20.87 -5.37 2.37
N GLU A 154 21.23 -4.16 2.78
CA GLU A 154 21.77 -3.85 4.09
C GLU A 154 20.65 -3.53 5.08
N THR A 155 19.83 -2.52 4.78
CA THR A 155 18.81 -2.01 5.70
C THR A 155 17.54 -2.84 5.73
N LYS A 156 17.34 -3.74 4.76
CA LYS A 156 16.10 -4.49 4.52
C LYS A 156 14.87 -3.60 4.24
N GLN A 157 15.09 -2.31 3.98
CA GLN A 157 14.03 -1.42 3.53
C GLN A 157 13.42 -1.95 2.23
N TYR A 158 12.10 -1.97 2.16
CA TYR A 158 11.31 -2.50 1.06
C TYR A 158 10.44 -1.40 0.47
N ILE A 159 10.36 -1.34 -0.86
CA ILE A 159 9.47 -0.44 -1.59
C ILE A 159 9.00 -1.09 -2.89
N GLU A 160 7.72 -0.95 -3.21
CA GLU A 160 7.10 -1.50 -4.42
C GLU A 160 6.57 -0.38 -5.30
N VAL A 161 7.22 -0.10 -6.42
CA VAL A 161 6.90 1.08 -7.21
C VAL A 161 5.98 0.72 -8.36
N SER A 162 4.79 1.33 -8.42
CA SER A 162 3.93 1.23 -9.60
C SER A 162 4.54 1.98 -10.78
N ILE A 163 4.58 1.35 -11.96
CA ILE A 163 5.17 1.90 -13.19
C ILE A 163 4.14 2.18 -14.28
N VAL A 164 2.86 2.30 -13.88
CA VAL A 164 1.70 2.51 -14.79
C VAL A 164 1.01 3.86 -14.59
N PHE A 165 1.68 4.82 -13.96
CA PHE A 165 1.15 6.17 -13.73
C PHE A 165 2.01 7.22 -14.47
N GLY A 166 2.44 6.90 -15.69
CA GLY A 166 3.45 7.68 -16.40
C GLY A 166 4.71 7.82 -15.55
N LEU A 167 5.21 9.05 -15.41
CA LEU A 167 6.38 9.36 -14.58
C LEU A 167 6.03 9.66 -13.10
N GLU A 168 4.79 9.43 -12.67
CA GLU A 168 4.37 9.59 -11.27
C GLU A 168 4.56 8.28 -10.52
N PHE A 169 5.71 8.11 -9.87
CA PHE A 169 6.08 6.87 -9.18
C PHE A 169 5.66 6.83 -7.70
N GLY A 170 4.85 7.79 -7.26
CA GLY A 170 4.43 7.95 -5.86
C GLY A 170 3.12 7.26 -5.48
N ASP A 171 2.64 6.30 -6.27
CA ASP A 171 1.36 5.61 -5.98
C ASP A 171 1.44 4.84 -4.66
N LEU A 172 0.50 5.17 -3.78
CA LEU A 172 0.37 4.67 -2.43
C LEU A 172 -0.58 3.48 -2.44
N ASP A 173 -0.18 2.36 -3.04
CA ASP A 173 -0.95 1.11 -2.86
C ASP A 173 -1.07 0.77 -1.36
N PRO A 174 -2.27 0.45 -0.84
CA PRO A 174 -2.49 0.22 0.59
C PRO A 174 -1.51 -0.78 1.23
N TYR A 175 -1.27 -1.90 0.57
CA TYR A 175 -0.42 -2.96 1.11
C TYR A 175 1.06 -2.56 1.02
N PHE A 176 1.50 -2.08 -0.15
CA PHE A 176 2.90 -1.77 -0.34
C PHE A 176 3.36 -0.52 0.41
N PHE A 177 2.50 0.49 0.53
CA PHE A 177 2.81 1.71 1.27
C PHE A 177 3.02 1.43 2.77
N THR A 178 2.17 0.60 3.37
CA THR A 178 2.33 0.21 4.78
C THR A 178 3.57 -0.65 5.00
N GLN A 179 3.91 -1.54 4.06
CA GLN A 179 5.16 -2.31 4.09
C GLN A 179 6.41 -1.41 3.97
N TYR A 180 6.37 -0.34 3.18
CA TYR A 180 7.44 0.66 3.16
C TYR A 180 7.60 1.35 4.51
N ILE A 181 6.51 1.80 5.12
CA ILE A 181 6.54 2.44 6.45
C ILE A 181 7.19 1.50 7.47
N LYS A 182 6.72 0.25 7.52
CA LYS A 182 7.17 -0.77 8.48
C LYS A 182 8.59 -1.28 8.25
N SER A 183 9.13 -1.17 7.03
CA SER A 183 10.50 -1.59 6.71
C SER A 183 11.51 -0.43 6.79
N SER A 184 11.04 0.81 6.92
CA SER A 184 11.89 2.00 6.99
C SER A 184 12.30 2.30 8.44
N SER A 185 13.52 1.91 8.82
CA SER A 185 14.04 2.02 10.20
C SER A 185 13.96 3.43 10.79
N LYS A 186 14.09 4.48 9.95
CA LYS A 186 13.99 5.90 10.35
C LYS A 186 12.65 6.29 10.97
N TYR A 187 11.60 5.49 10.81
CA TYR A 187 10.28 5.75 11.40
C TYR A 187 10.05 5.04 12.73
N TYR A 188 10.99 4.20 13.20
CA TYR A 188 10.80 3.49 14.47
C TYR A 188 11.27 4.31 15.69
N PRO A 189 10.53 4.25 16.81
CA PRO A 189 9.23 3.59 16.95
C PRO A 189 8.11 4.32 16.19
N LEU A 190 7.17 3.56 15.61
CA LEU A 190 6.03 4.15 14.91
C LEU A 190 5.15 4.91 15.92
N PRO A 191 4.67 6.13 15.60
CA PRO A 191 3.77 6.85 16.49
C PRO A 191 2.39 6.17 16.59
N ILE A 192 2.06 5.34 15.59
CA ILE A 192 0.89 4.48 15.57
C ILE A 192 1.22 3.20 14.81
N GLU A 193 0.90 2.04 15.41
CA GLU A 193 1.20 0.73 14.82
C GLU A 193 0.29 0.40 13.62
N ILE A 194 0.82 -0.34 12.65
CA ILE A 194 0.07 -0.85 11.50
C ILE A 194 0.08 -2.38 11.59
N TYR A 195 -1.11 -2.96 11.65
CA TYR A 195 -1.31 -4.36 12.00
C TYR A 195 -1.87 -5.18 10.83
N GLU A 196 -2.67 -4.55 9.97
CA GLU A 196 -3.31 -5.16 8.81
C GLU A 196 -2.95 -4.37 7.57
N ASP A 197 -1.82 -4.72 6.95
CA ASP A 197 -1.15 -3.93 5.91
C ASP A 197 -2.11 -3.35 4.85
N TYR A 198 -2.96 -4.20 4.26
CA TYR A 198 -3.90 -3.75 3.24
C TYR A 198 -5.06 -2.91 3.81
N HIS A 199 -5.69 -3.36 4.90
CA HIS A 199 -6.92 -2.74 5.40
C HIS A 199 -6.65 -1.45 6.19
N ASP A 200 -5.60 -1.44 7.02
CA ASP A 200 -5.12 -0.21 7.66
C ASP A 200 -4.62 0.77 6.60
N GLY A 201 -3.85 0.30 5.61
CA GLY A 201 -3.41 1.12 4.48
C GLY A 201 -4.57 1.75 3.71
N THR A 202 -5.65 1.00 3.48
CA THR A 202 -6.85 1.49 2.80
C THR A 202 -7.50 2.62 3.59
N ARG A 203 -7.60 2.48 4.92
CA ARG A 203 -8.14 3.52 5.79
C ARG A 203 -7.26 4.76 5.87
N ILE A 204 -5.94 4.57 5.94
CA ILE A 204 -4.97 5.66 5.90
C ILE A 204 -5.16 6.45 4.62
N ASN A 205 -5.13 5.78 3.46
CA ASN A 205 -5.29 6.42 2.17
C ASN A 205 -6.63 7.15 2.03
N GLN A 206 -7.73 6.52 2.44
CA GLN A 206 -9.05 7.15 2.36
C GLN A 206 -9.13 8.38 3.27
N THR A 207 -8.73 8.26 4.54
CA THR A 207 -8.79 9.36 5.51
C THR A 207 -7.90 10.53 5.08
N MET A 208 -6.68 10.25 4.63
CA MET A 208 -5.76 11.28 4.15
C MET A 208 -6.25 11.93 2.84
N THR A 209 -6.99 11.19 2.00
CA THR A 209 -7.68 11.75 0.83
C THR A 209 -8.82 12.68 1.26
N ASP A 210 -9.64 12.28 2.22
CA ASP A 210 -10.75 13.08 2.75
C ASP A 210 -10.27 14.37 3.43
N LEU A 211 -9.09 14.33 4.07
CA LEU A 211 -8.40 15.51 4.61
C LEU A 211 -7.79 16.42 3.53
N GLY A 212 -7.84 16.01 2.26
CA GLY A 212 -7.24 16.74 1.15
C GLY A 212 -5.70 16.73 1.16
N LYS A 213 -5.09 15.80 1.91
CA LYS A 213 -3.63 15.60 1.96
C LYS A 213 -3.15 14.69 0.85
N PHE A 214 -3.95 13.69 0.48
CA PHE A 214 -3.74 12.83 -0.69
C PHE A 214 -4.75 13.16 -1.79
N GLU A 215 -4.48 12.73 -3.02
CA GLU A 215 -5.38 12.84 -4.16
C GLU A 215 -5.34 11.59 -5.04
N LYS A 216 -6.42 11.37 -5.81
CA LYS A 216 -6.48 10.29 -6.79
C LYS A 216 -5.85 10.70 -8.11
N ILE A 217 -5.19 9.77 -8.78
CA ILE A 217 -4.63 9.94 -10.12
C ILE A 217 -5.10 8.83 -11.06
N ASN A 218 -5.15 9.13 -12.35
CA ASN A 218 -5.44 8.12 -13.37
C ASN A 218 -4.17 7.39 -13.75
N SER A 219 -4.27 6.09 -13.95
CA SER A 219 -3.17 5.31 -14.54
C SER A 219 -3.17 5.42 -16.06
N ASP A 220 -2.12 4.90 -16.66
CA ASP A 220 -1.98 4.72 -18.10
C ASP A 220 -3.04 3.76 -18.66
N PHE A 221 -3.64 2.91 -17.82
CA PHE A 221 -4.65 1.91 -18.15
C PHE A 221 -6.07 2.35 -17.72
N ASN A 222 -7.05 2.07 -18.57
CA ASN A 222 -8.45 2.40 -18.29
C ASN A 222 -8.94 1.72 -17.00
N HIS A 223 -9.74 2.44 -16.21
CA HIS A 223 -10.36 1.98 -14.97
C HIS A 223 -9.39 1.63 -13.82
N HIS A 224 -8.11 1.99 -13.94
CA HIS A 224 -7.15 1.85 -12.84
C HIS A 224 -6.76 3.23 -12.30
N LEU A 225 -6.93 3.40 -10.98
CA LEU A 225 -6.73 4.64 -10.24
C LEU A 225 -5.68 4.42 -9.15
N GLY A 226 -4.83 5.43 -8.95
CA GLY A 226 -3.82 5.48 -7.90
C GLY A 226 -4.17 6.50 -6.82
N THR A 227 -3.39 6.52 -5.75
CA THR A 227 -3.45 7.52 -4.69
C THR A 227 -2.06 8.10 -4.49
N VAL A 228 -1.92 9.42 -4.43
CA VAL A 228 -0.62 10.08 -4.25
C VAL A 228 -0.73 11.22 -3.25
N VAL A 229 0.40 11.64 -2.69
CA VAL A 229 0.44 12.85 -1.86
C VAL A 229 0.15 14.10 -2.70
N LYS A 230 -0.75 14.97 -2.20
CA LYS A 230 -1.30 16.07 -2.99
C LYS A 230 -0.29 17.20 -3.21
N ASN A 231 0.35 17.68 -2.15
CA ASN A 231 1.24 18.84 -2.23
C ASN A 231 2.68 18.44 -2.64
N ARG A 232 2.81 17.54 -3.62
CA ARG A 232 4.10 17.14 -4.19
C ARG A 232 4.65 18.16 -5.16
N GLU A 233 5.95 18.36 -5.07
CA GLU A 233 6.67 19.14 -6.06
C GLU A 233 6.75 18.41 -7.40
N ASN A 234 6.76 19.18 -8.49
CA ASN A 234 6.92 18.67 -9.85
C ASN A 234 5.84 17.62 -10.23
N LYS A 235 4.59 17.89 -9.84
CA LYS A 235 3.41 17.12 -10.27
C LYS A 235 3.44 16.92 -11.78
N ILE A 236 3.31 15.67 -12.19
CA ILE A 236 3.29 15.28 -13.60
C ILE A 236 1.83 15.03 -13.97
N GLU A 237 1.37 15.67 -15.05
CA GLU A 237 0.10 15.29 -15.65
C GLU A 237 0.28 13.90 -16.29
N THR A 238 -0.41 12.91 -15.76
CA THR A 238 -0.41 11.54 -16.29
C THR A 238 -1.13 11.53 -17.63
N GLU A 239 -0.40 11.29 -18.73
CA GLU A 239 -1.01 11.04 -20.03
C GLU A 239 -1.42 9.58 -20.14
N THR A 240 -2.72 9.32 -20.30
CA THR A 240 -3.24 7.96 -20.46
C THR A 240 -2.82 7.35 -21.82
N ILE A 241 -2.79 6.02 -21.94
CA ILE A 241 -2.57 5.31 -23.24
C ILE A 241 -3.53 5.84 -24.32
N CYS A 242 -4.73 6.24 -23.93
CA CYS A 242 -5.73 6.85 -24.83
C CYS A 242 -5.22 8.15 -25.47
N ASN A 243 -4.47 8.99 -24.74
CA ASN A 243 -3.92 10.23 -25.28
C ASN A 243 -2.70 9.99 -26.18
N PHE A 244 -1.86 9.00 -25.85
CA PHE A 244 -0.70 8.59 -26.68
C PHE A 244 -1.14 8.05 -28.06
N ARG A 245 -2.24 7.27 -28.11
CA ARG A 245 -2.80 6.76 -29.37
C ARG A 245 -3.45 7.84 -30.23
N ASN A 246 -3.90 8.95 -29.65
CA ASN A 246 -4.55 10.05 -30.35
C ASN A 246 -3.56 11.09 -30.94
N GLY A 247 -2.25 10.82 -30.93
CA GLY A 247 -1.25 11.65 -31.61
C GLY A 247 -0.92 12.98 -30.90
N ASN A 248 -1.39 13.19 -29.67
CA ASN A 248 -1.01 14.35 -28.87
C ASN A 248 0.38 14.10 -28.24
N ASN A 249 1.43 14.25 -29.03
CA ASN A 249 2.83 14.24 -28.56
C ASN A 249 3.15 15.53 -27.78
N LYS A 250 2.47 15.78 -26.64
CA LYS A 250 2.99 16.77 -25.70
C LYS A 250 4.17 16.12 -24.98
N LYS A 251 5.36 16.69 -25.17
CA LYS A 251 6.54 16.28 -24.39
C LYS A 251 6.21 16.38 -22.90
N ILE A 252 6.25 15.26 -22.19
CA ILE A 252 6.08 15.20 -20.74
C ILE A 252 7.18 16.08 -20.11
N LYS A 253 6.79 17.21 -19.52
CA LYS A 253 7.72 18.15 -18.89
C LYS A 253 8.03 17.70 -17.47
N PHE A 254 8.91 16.72 -17.31
CA PHE A 254 9.53 16.41 -16.01
C PHE A 254 10.96 16.97 -15.96
N ASN A 255 11.24 17.85 -14.99
CA ASN A 255 12.58 18.42 -14.83
C ASN A 255 13.36 17.67 -13.74
N PHE A 256 14.11 16.65 -14.16
CA PHE A 256 14.96 15.83 -13.30
C PHE A 256 16.04 16.63 -12.56
N PHE A 257 16.60 17.67 -13.18
CA PHE A 257 17.61 18.52 -12.52
C PHE A 257 17.02 19.40 -11.41
N LYS A 258 15.76 19.84 -11.56
CA LYS A 258 15.06 20.56 -10.48
C LYS A 258 14.83 19.65 -9.27
N PHE A 259 14.46 18.40 -9.51
CA PHE A 259 14.29 17.36 -8.49
C PHE A 259 15.61 17.08 -7.74
N LEU A 260 16.72 16.90 -8.46
CA LEU A 260 18.02 16.63 -7.84
C LEU A 260 18.63 17.82 -7.09
N ARG A 261 18.38 19.06 -7.52
CA ARG A 261 19.02 20.27 -6.95
C ARG A 261 18.59 20.58 -5.51
N GLN A 262 17.43 20.08 -5.07
CA GLN A 262 16.91 20.28 -3.71
C GLN A 262 17.48 19.27 -2.68
N ARG A 263 18.26 18.28 -3.11
CA ARG A 263 18.98 17.37 -2.19
C ARG A 263 20.26 17.97 -1.60
N LEU A 264 20.69 19.15 -2.08
CA LEU A 264 21.95 19.81 -1.71
C LEU A 264 21.73 21.09 -0.88
N SER A 265 20.51 21.36 -0.42
CA SER A 265 20.16 22.49 0.44
C SER A 265 19.65 22.01 1.79
#